data_AF-A0A4T0X650-F1
#
_entry.id   AF-A0A4T0X650-F1
#
_cell.length_a   1.000
_cell.length_b   1.000
_cell.length_c   1.000
_cell.angle_alpha   90.00
_cell.angle_beta   90.00
_cell.angle_gamma   90.00
#
_symmetry.space_group_name_H-M   'P 1'
#
loop_
_entity.id
_entity.type
_entity.pdbx_description
1 polymer ?
#
loop_
_entity_poly.entity_id
_entity_poly.type
_entity_poly.pdbx_seq_one_letter_code
_entity_poly.pdbx_strand_id
1 'polypeptide(L)'
;MDDFTSAFAARLSLDVDSDSRSGSLRSIISRQDSIKSPLRQDSVKSPLSRQDSRANTTLTKLIDTTDPIITIPHVLQTLSLSTRSATRNSIGHNEREILLAHLYRMIISPSWEIYMGPYGANDEDFALLVSLHSTADSSFEWETWLHCTVSYACVAIDEVATDVVDSLFPILLSQITPEEPNKRMESALWAFMACLLFVYHGAENHGMLQHAATFAHYADIINDDASHSACIYTVALALSLAAEGGREVNGTELIESIRLTLELKGKNQSKLAAAVLAGVLHEVDHDLDFSLIKQALQPLLNEGTRKAGKKGKFAKNLFNDVYNSLNNNSTEIELRLKNKTINVSTWSAYVRVQILQFVFTNETNAWLSRSREIRDMLKVRFGDEEEDEEEGYNDEDDDEVVGQTFTSSIERKVLDKERSIKLKKERLEKVLK
;
A
#
# COMPACT_ATOMS: atom_id res chain seq x y z
N MET A 1 1.26 10.42 26.69
CA MET A 1 0.85 11.20 25.50
C MET A 1 1.84 11.03 24.33
N ASP A 2 2.83 10.12 24.46
CA ASP A 2 3.86 9.87 23.43
C ASP A 2 3.69 8.53 22.67
N ASP A 3 2.71 7.69 23.03
CA ASP A 3 2.58 6.33 22.47
C ASP A 3 1.66 6.22 21.22
N PHE A 4 0.76 7.18 20.98
CA PHE A 4 -0.22 7.06 19.87
C PHE A 4 0.28 7.72 18.56
N THR A 5 0.93 8.88 18.66
CA THR A 5 1.61 9.56 17.53
C THR A 5 2.85 8.79 17.07
N SER A 6 3.59 8.17 18.00
CA SER A 6 4.71 7.27 17.68
C SER A 6 4.26 6.01 16.94
N ALA A 7 3.12 5.40 17.32
CA ALA A 7 2.60 4.20 16.67
C ALA A 7 2.00 4.45 15.27
N PHE A 8 1.56 5.67 14.96
CA PHE A 8 1.08 6.05 13.62
C PHE A 8 2.24 6.49 12.71
N ALA A 9 3.21 7.26 13.23
CA ALA A 9 4.44 7.59 12.50
C ALA A 9 5.32 6.36 12.23
N ALA A 10 5.41 5.41 13.17
CA ALA A 10 6.07 4.11 12.97
C ALA A 10 5.26 3.14 12.07
N ARG A 11 4.02 3.49 11.70
CA ARG A 11 3.19 2.72 10.75
C ARG A 11 3.22 3.29 9.33
N LEU A 12 3.51 4.59 9.16
CA LEU A 12 3.79 5.23 7.88
C LEU A 12 5.24 5.00 7.43
N SER A 13 6.16 4.82 8.38
CA SER A 13 7.50 4.30 8.10
C SER A 13 7.42 2.80 7.83
N LEU A 14 7.50 2.38 6.57
CA LEU A 14 7.70 0.98 6.20
C LEU A 14 9.09 0.54 6.69
N ASP A 15 9.15 0.12 7.94
CA ASP A 15 10.16 -0.80 8.40
C ASP A 15 9.56 -1.78 9.41
N VAL A 16 9.57 -3.05 9.02
CA VAL A 16 9.13 -4.19 9.84
C VAL A 16 10.00 -4.29 11.10
N ASP A 17 9.58 -3.61 12.16
CA ASP A 17 10.02 -3.88 13.52
C ASP A 17 9.02 -4.84 14.20
N SER A 18 9.40 -6.11 14.21
CA SER A 18 8.89 -7.05 15.20
C SER A 18 10.09 -7.81 15.75
N ASP A 19 10.60 -7.38 16.92
CA ASP A 19 11.11 -8.28 17.94
C ASP A 19 11.01 -7.68 19.36
N SER A 20 10.31 -8.45 20.21
CA SER A 20 10.47 -8.61 21.66
C SER A 20 10.38 -7.41 22.62
N ARG A 21 9.18 -7.23 23.19
CA ARG A 21 9.01 -7.25 24.67
C ARG A 21 7.78 -8.08 25.03
N SER A 22 8.03 -9.32 25.43
CA SER A 22 7.08 -10.13 26.19
C SER A 22 6.86 -9.50 27.57
N GLY A 23 5.72 -8.83 27.75
CA GLY A 23 5.23 -8.35 29.03
C GLY A 23 3.72 -8.51 29.06
N SER A 24 3.25 -9.48 29.84
CA SER A 24 1.84 -9.88 30.00
C SER A 24 0.92 -8.70 30.34
N LEU A 25 -0.02 -8.35 29.44
CA LEU A 25 -1.15 -7.44 29.70
C LEU A 25 -2.49 -8.20 29.72
N ARG A 26 -2.52 -9.36 30.40
CA ARG A 26 -3.77 -10.10 30.66
C ARG A 26 -4.40 -9.84 32.04
N SER A 27 -3.97 -8.82 32.79
CA SER A 27 -4.44 -8.61 34.17
C SER A 27 -5.19 -7.30 34.45
N ILE A 28 -5.61 -6.51 33.46
CA ILE A 28 -6.27 -5.21 33.72
C ILE A 28 -7.77 -5.19 33.35
N ILE A 29 -8.30 -6.20 32.64
CA ILE A 29 -9.74 -6.27 32.28
C ILE A 29 -10.45 -7.38 33.09
N SER A 30 -10.24 -7.38 34.41
CA SER A 30 -11.05 -8.17 35.34
C SER A 30 -10.98 -7.50 36.71
N ARG A 31 -11.79 -6.45 36.89
CA ARG A 31 -12.23 -5.89 38.18
C ARG A 31 -13.04 -4.61 37.95
N GLN A 32 -14.22 -4.76 37.36
CA GLN A 32 -15.34 -3.84 37.63
C GLN A 32 -16.61 -4.68 37.65
N ASP A 33 -16.81 -5.37 38.78
CA ASP A 33 -18.15 -5.67 39.26
C ASP A 33 -18.11 -5.81 40.78
N SER A 34 -19.11 -5.19 41.41
CA SER A 34 -19.38 -5.10 42.84
C SER A 34 -18.48 -4.17 43.68
N ILE A 35 -19.07 -3.10 44.24
CA ILE A 35 -19.39 -3.02 45.67
C ILE A 35 -20.18 -1.72 45.97
N LYS A 36 -21.12 -1.91 46.89
CA LYS A 36 -22.21 -1.06 47.40
C LYS A 36 -21.77 0.28 48.01
N SER A 37 -22.67 1.26 47.93
CA SER A 37 -22.79 2.46 48.76
C SER A 37 -22.89 2.14 50.28
N PRO A 38 -22.46 3.03 51.20
CA PRO A 38 -23.42 4.02 51.75
C PRO A 38 -22.84 5.41 52.18
N LEU A 39 -23.79 6.35 52.33
CA LEU A 39 -23.83 7.65 53.03
C LEU A 39 -22.71 8.06 54.02
N ARG A 40 -22.24 9.33 53.93
CA ARG A 40 -22.49 10.40 54.95
C ARG A 40 -21.91 11.76 54.55
N GLN A 41 -22.57 12.80 55.09
CA GLN A 41 -22.32 14.25 54.99
C GLN A 41 -21.02 14.68 55.68
N ASP A 42 -20.34 15.72 55.18
CA ASP A 42 -20.25 17.02 55.88
C ASP A 42 -19.43 18.07 55.08
N SER A 43 -19.86 19.32 55.28
CA SER A 43 -19.41 20.58 54.68
C SER A 43 -18.02 21.04 55.13
N VAL A 44 -17.25 21.71 54.26
CA VAL A 44 -16.57 23.02 54.54
C VAL A 44 -16.24 23.71 53.20
N LYS A 45 -16.54 25.01 53.12
CA LYS A 45 -16.27 25.95 52.02
C LYS A 45 -14.80 26.37 51.95
N SER A 46 -14.25 26.60 50.74
CA SER A 46 -13.50 27.82 50.35
C SER A 46 -12.98 27.77 48.91
N PRO A 47 -12.65 28.92 48.29
CA PRO A 47 -12.93 29.22 46.88
C PRO A 47 -11.68 29.39 45.99
N LEU A 48 -11.94 29.66 44.70
CA LEU A 48 -11.01 30.04 43.62
C LEU A 48 -10.22 28.91 42.93
N SER A 49 -10.69 28.49 41.76
CA SER A 49 -10.02 28.81 40.50
C SER A 49 -10.96 28.48 39.33
N ARG A 50 -11.51 29.53 38.71
CA ARG A 50 -12.25 29.46 37.45
C ARG A 50 -11.24 29.66 36.34
N GLN A 51 -10.99 28.63 35.54
CA GLN A 51 -10.65 28.65 34.10
C GLN A 51 -9.97 27.32 33.78
N ASP A 52 -10.68 26.43 33.08
CA ASP A 52 -10.14 25.44 32.12
C ASP A 52 -11.25 24.46 31.71
N SER A 53 -12.28 24.95 31.02
CA SER A 53 -13.35 24.09 30.50
C SER A 53 -13.92 24.63 29.19
N ARG A 54 -13.04 24.95 28.22
CA ARG A 54 -13.48 25.37 26.87
C ARG A 54 -12.75 24.72 25.69
N ALA A 55 -11.85 23.77 25.90
CA ALA A 55 -11.17 23.07 24.81
C ALA A 55 -11.95 21.88 24.19
N ASN A 56 -13.01 21.37 24.83
CA ASN A 56 -13.69 20.15 24.35
C ASN A 56 -14.99 20.38 23.56
N THR A 57 -15.37 21.62 23.25
CA THR A 57 -16.73 21.91 22.76
C THR A 57 -16.97 21.57 21.28
N THR A 58 -15.95 21.45 20.44
CA THR A 58 -16.11 21.07 19.02
C THR A 58 -16.34 19.57 18.87
N LEU A 59 -15.61 18.76 19.66
CA LEU A 59 -15.71 17.31 19.66
C LEU A 59 -17.00 16.80 20.33
N THR A 60 -17.54 17.55 21.31
CA THR A 60 -18.78 17.18 22.03
C THR A 60 -20.05 17.54 21.24
N LYS A 61 -19.99 18.45 20.25
CA LYS A 61 -21.15 18.75 19.38
C LYS A 61 -21.44 17.67 18.33
N LEU A 62 -20.54 16.71 18.15
CA LEU A 62 -20.74 15.51 17.36
C LEU A 62 -21.43 14.38 18.14
N ILE A 63 -21.68 14.56 19.45
CA ILE A 63 -22.07 13.46 20.35
C ILE A 63 -23.30 13.84 21.19
N ASP A 64 -24.35 14.43 20.60
CA ASP A 64 -25.61 14.53 21.34
C ASP A 64 -26.87 14.34 20.48
N THR A 65 -27.45 13.17 20.71
CA THR A 65 -28.83 12.70 20.44
C THR A 65 -29.16 12.22 19.03
N THR A 66 -29.39 10.89 18.92
CA THR A 66 -29.79 10.12 17.71
C THR A 66 -28.75 10.08 16.59
N ASP A 67 -27.50 9.77 16.96
CA ASP A 67 -26.29 9.99 16.15
C ASP A 67 -26.42 9.50 14.69
N PRO A 68 -26.53 10.42 13.71
CA PRO A 68 -26.30 10.05 12.32
C PRO A 68 -24.87 9.53 12.20
N ILE A 69 -24.69 8.44 11.46
CA ILE A 69 -23.36 7.91 11.14
C ILE A 69 -22.52 9.09 10.61
N ILE A 70 -21.39 9.37 11.25
CA ILE A 70 -20.46 10.40 10.78
C ILE A 70 -20.00 9.98 9.39
N THR A 71 -20.27 10.80 8.37
CA THR A 71 -19.90 10.51 6.97
C THR A 71 -18.65 11.30 6.55
N ILE A 72 -18.02 10.86 5.47
CA ILE A 72 -16.88 11.51 4.81
C ILE A 72 -17.19 12.99 4.50
N PRO A 73 -18.33 13.35 3.86
CA PRO A 73 -18.71 14.74 3.66
C PRO A 73 -18.72 15.58 4.94
N HIS A 74 -19.20 15.04 6.07
CA HIS A 74 -19.22 15.77 7.34
C HIS A 74 -17.81 16.06 7.86
N VAL A 75 -16.88 15.12 7.73
CA VAL A 75 -15.48 15.29 8.16
C VAL A 75 -14.76 16.26 7.23
N LEU A 76 -14.96 16.15 5.91
CA LEU A 76 -14.41 17.07 4.92
C LEU A 76 -14.89 18.50 5.12
N GLN A 77 -16.19 18.69 5.35
CA GLN A 77 -16.74 20.01 5.65
C GLN A 77 -16.12 20.60 6.92
N THR A 78 -15.96 19.78 7.96
CA THR A 78 -15.31 20.18 9.23
C THR A 78 -13.86 20.63 8.99
N LEU A 79 -13.09 19.86 8.21
CA LEU A 79 -11.72 20.20 7.82
C LEU A 79 -11.69 21.50 6.98
N SER A 80 -12.61 21.67 6.02
CA SER A 80 -12.67 22.87 5.16
C SER A 80 -12.99 24.16 5.94
N LEU A 81 -13.74 24.07 7.05
CA LEU A 81 -14.03 25.23 7.89
C LEU A 81 -12.79 25.69 8.68
N SER A 82 -11.81 24.79 8.89
CA SER A 82 -10.56 25.10 9.60
C SER A 82 -9.56 25.93 8.77
N THR A 83 -9.66 25.86 7.44
CA THR A 83 -8.76 26.58 6.52
C THR A 83 -9.08 28.08 6.41
N ARG A 84 -10.28 28.50 6.85
CA ARG A 84 -10.71 29.91 6.88
C ARG A 84 -10.21 30.60 8.15
N SER A 85 -9.04 31.23 8.03
CA SER A 85 -8.20 31.88 9.07
C SER A 85 -8.82 33.01 9.93
N ALA A 86 -10.14 33.12 10.04
CA ALA A 86 -10.79 34.25 10.72
C ALA A 86 -11.93 33.89 11.69
N THR A 87 -12.15 32.61 12.03
CA THR A 87 -13.19 32.24 12.99
C THR A 87 -12.60 31.85 14.35
N ARG A 88 -13.25 32.27 15.43
CA ARG A 88 -12.91 31.97 16.83
C ARG A 88 -12.95 30.46 17.18
N ASN A 89 -13.23 29.60 16.20
CA ASN A 89 -13.46 28.17 16.27
C ASN A 89 -12.55 27.39 15.29
N SER A 90 -11.41 27.95 14.87
CA SER A 90 -10.46 27.25 14.00
C SER A 90 -9.96 25.97 14.67
N ILE A 91 -10.04 24.85 13.95
CA ILE A 91 -9.56 23.54 14.39
C ILE A 91 -8.02 23.61 14.51
N GLY A 92 -7.49 23.12 15.62
CA GLY A 92 -6.05 23.11 15.85
C GLY A 92 -5.32 22.11 14.93
N HIS A 93 -4.02 22.30 14.72
CA HIS A 93 -3.20 21.41 13.89
C HIS A 93 -3.33 19.92 14.28
N ASN A 94 -3.19 19.60 15.57
CA ASN A 94 -3.34 18.23 16.07
C ASN A 94 -4.75 17.65 15.82
N GLU A 95 -5.79 18.49 15.89
CA GLU A 95 -7.16 18.07 15.63
C GLU A 95 -7.36 17.79 14.13
N ARG A 96 -6.76 18.60 13.25
CA ARG A 96 -6.75 18.35 11.79
C ARG A 96 -6.06 17.05 11.44
N GLU A 97 -4.90 16.78 12.02
CA GLU A 97 -4.18 15.51 11.84
C GLU A 97 -5.03 14.30 12.27
N ILE A 98 -5.71 14.39 13.42
CA ILE A 98 -6.62 13.34 13.90
C ILE A 98 -7.81 13.16 12.95
N LEU A 99 -8.41 14.25 12.47
CA LEU A 99 -9.55 14.21 11.54
C LEU A 99 -9.15 13.62 10.19
N LEU A 100 -7.98 13.96 9.65
CA LEU A 100 -7.44 13.36 8.43
C LEU A 100 -7.16 11.87 8.64
N ALA A 101 -6.56 11.47 9.76
CA ALA A 101 -6.32 10.06 10.05
C ALA A 101 -7.64 9.28 10.19
N HIS A 102 -8.69 9.90 10.75
CA HIS A 102 -10.02 9.29 10.82
C HIS A 102 -10.67 9.19 9.44
N LEU A 103 -10.60 10.26 8.65
CA LEU A 103 -11.09 10.31 7.28
C LEU A 103 -10.46 9.21 6.41
N TYR A 104 -9.14 9.07 6.45
CA TYR A 104 -8.43 8.00 5.75
C TYR A 104 -8.99 6.62 6.12
N ARG A 105 -9.19 6.35 7.41
CA ARG A 105 -9.75 5.07 7.88
C ARG A 105 -11.19 4.83 7.42
N MET A 106 -11.99 5.88 7.27
CA MET A 106 -13.35 5.78 6.74
C MET A 106 -13.31 5.43 5.24
N ILE A 107 -12.42 6.07 4.48
CA ILE A 107 -12.25 5.86 3.03
C ILE A 107 -11.78 4.43 2.73
N ILE A 108 -10.74 3.95 3.41
CA ILE A 108 -10.21 2.60 3.16
C ILE A 108 -11.01 1.48 3.86
N SER A 109 -12.10 1.83 4.53
CA SER A 109 -12.92 0.85 5.24
C SER A 109 -13.57 -0.11 4.24
N PRO A 110 -13.67 -1.41 4.56
CA PRO A 110 -14.50 -2.35 3.82
C PRO A 110 -16.01 -2.02 3.80
N SER A 111 -16.42 -0.96 4.50
CA SER A 111 -17.77 -0.41 4.55
C SER A 111 -17.77 1.08 4.17
N TRP A 112 -16.85 1.50 3.30
CA TRP A 112 -16.68 2.88 2.86
C TRP A 112 -17.96 3.48 2.26
N GLU A 113 -18.78 2.70 1.55
CA GLU A 113 -20.07 3.13 0.99
C GLU A 113 -21.01 3.72 2.05
N ILE A 114 -21.05 3.12 3.24
CA ILE A 114 -21.83 3.61 4.38
C ILE A 114 -21.31 4.97 4.83
N TYR A 115 -19.99 5.15 4.80
CA TYR A 115 -19.33 6.39 5.20
C TYR A 115 -19.40 7.48 4.13
N MET A 116 -19.59 7.17 2.84
CA MET A 116 -19.83 8.19 1.82
C MET A 116 -21.18 8.87 2.00
N GLY A 117 -22.14 8.19 2.65
CA GLY A 117 -23.48 8.71 2.86
C GLY A 117 -24.38 8.54 1.62
N PRO A 118 -25.55 9.19 1.60
CA PRO A 118 -26.60 8.89 0.61
C PRO A 118 -26.25 9.28 -0.82
N TYR A 119 -25.26 10.15 -1.02
CA TYR A 119 -24.85 10.64 -2.34
C TYR A 119 -23.67 9.87 -2.93
N GLY A 120 -23.09 8.92 -2.18
CA GLY A 120 -21.89 8.21 -2.63
C GLY A 120 -20.67 9.13 -2.75
N ALA A 121 -19.64 8.63 -3.43
CA ALA A 121 -18.50 9.46 -3.77
C ALA A 121 -18.86 10.43 -4.90
N ASN A 122 -18.28 11.62 -4.87
CA ASN A 122 -18.51 12.68 -5.83
C ASN A 122 -17.26 13.57 -6.01
N ASP A 123 -17.30 14.39 -7.06
CA ASP A 123 -16.29 15.37 -7.47
C ASP A 123 -16.14 16.53 -6.48
N GLU A 124 -17.23 17.04 -5.89
CA GLU A 124 -17.19 18.14 -4.92
C GLU A 124 -16.37 17.79 -3.67
N ASP A 125 -16.61 16.61 -3.08
CA ASP A 125 -15.85 16.09 -1.93
C ASP A 125 -14.37 15.88 -2.29
N PHE A 126 -14.09 15.39 -3.49
CA PHE A 126 -12.72 15.21 -3.96
C PHE A 126 -12.00 16.55 -4.15
N ALA A 127 -12.65 17.53 -4.79
CA ALA A 127 -12.11 18.86 -4.98
C ALA A 127 -11.83 19.55 -3.63
N LEU A 128 -12.72 19.40 -2.65
CA LEU A 128 -12.51 19.84 -1.28
C LEU A 128 -11.27 19.19 -0.67
N LEU A 129 -11.14 17.87 -0.79
CA LEU A 129 -9.99 17.13 -0.28
C LEU A 129 -8.68 17.57 -0.93
N VAL A 130 -8.63 17.76 -2.25
CA VAL A 130 -7.46 18.27 -2.98
C VAL A 130 -7.09 19.69 -2.51
N SER A 131 -8.08 20.54 -2.22
CA SER A 131 -7.83 21.92 -1.74
C SER A 131 -7.12 21.98 -0.39
N LEU A 132 -7.30 20.95 0.46
CA LEU A 132 -6.68 20.87 1.79
C LEU A 132 -5.15 20.74 1.73
N HIS A 133 -4.56 20.34 0.60
CA HIS A 133 -3.10 20.20 0.47
C HIS A 133 -2.37 21.50 0.81
N SER A 134 -2.95 22.64 0.39
CA SER A 134 -2.37 23.98 0.56
C SER A 134 -2.31 24.42 2.03
N THR A 135 -3.02 23.70 2.90
CA THR A 135 -3.12 24.00 4.32
C THR A 135 -2.35 23.03 5.20
N ALA A 136 -1.67 22.03 4.63
CA ALA A 136 -0.89 21.06 5.40
C ALA A 136 0.38 21.72 5.97
N ASP A 137 0.43 21.89 7.29
CA ASP A 137 1.48 22.66 7.96
C ASP A 137 2.62 21.77 8.49
N SER A 138 2.45 20.44 8.47
CA SER A 138 3.47 19.46 8.87
C SER A 138 3.71 18.40 7.78
N SER A 139 4.85 17.70 7.85
CA SER A 139 5.13 16.55 6.99
C SER A 139 4.09 15.43 7.20
N PHE A 140 3.70 15.19 8.45
CA PHE A 140 2.72 14.17 8.82
C PHE A 140 1.32 14.50 8.30
N GLU A 141 0.90 15.75 8.45
CA GLU A 141 -0.38 16.22 7.95
C GLU A 141 -0.45 16.09 6.42
N TRP A 142 0.64 16.46 5.74
CA TRP A 142 0.74 16.31 4.29
C TRP A 142 0.68 14.85 3.86
N GLU A 143 1.41 13.94 4.51
CA GLU A 143 1.36 12.51 4.22
C GLU A 143 -0.05 11.93 4.45
N THR A 144 -0.70 12.30 5.55
CA THR A 144 -2.06 11.82 5.87
C THR A 144 -3.07 12.37 4.86
N TRP A 145 -2.95 13.64 4.47
CA TRP A 145 -3.73 14.24 3.39
C TRP A 145 -3.54 13.47 2.08
N LEU A 146 -2.30 13.16 1.71
CA LEU A 146 -1.98 12.43 0.48
C LEU A 146 -2.66 11.06 0.48
N HIS A 147 -2.56 10.31 1.58
CA HIS A 147 -3.21 9.01 1.73
C HIS A 147 -4.74 9.11 1.65
N CYS A 148 -5.35 10.13 2.26
CA CYS A 148 -6.80 10.37 2.12
C CYS A 148 -7.16 10.60 0.65
N THR A 149 -6.45 11.52 -0.01
CA THR A 149 -6.77 12.00 -1.35
C THR A 149 -6.63 10.88 -2.39
N VAL A 150 -5.50 10.18 -2.37
CA VAL A 150 -5.23 9.07 -3.28
C VAL A 150 -6.20 7.92 -3.03
N SER A 151 -6.49 7.57 -1.77
CA SER A 151 -7.41 6.48 -1.50
C SER A 151 -8.84 6.82 -1.89
N TYR A 152 -9.25 8.08 -1.72
CA TYR A 152 -10.54 8.54 -2.21
C TYR A 152 -10.60 8.41 -3.73
N ALA A 153 -9.57 8.89 -4.44
CA ALA A 153 -9.46 8.74 -5.89
C ALA A 153 -9.54 7.27 -6.34
N CYS A 154 -8.88 6.35 -5.62
CA CYS A 154 -8.90 4.92 -5.96
C CYS A 154 -10.27 4.27 -5.72
N VAL A 155 -10.97 4.58 -4.63
CA VAL A 155 -12.29 3.97 -4.35
C VAL A 155 -13.43 4.59 -5.17
N ALA A 156 -13.23 5.82 -5.66
CA ALA A 156 -14.24 6.61 -6.38
C ALA A 156 -13.84 6.90 -7.84
N ILE A 157 -12.98 6.07 -8.43
CA ILE A 157 -12.28 6.42 -9.67
C ILE A 157 -13.24 6.77 -10.81
N ASP A 158 -14.36 6.06 -10.92
CA ASP A 158 -15.38 6.30 -11.95
C ASP A 158 -15.98 7.71 -11.88
N GLU A 159 -16.02 8.30 -10.68
CA GLU A 159 -16.60 9.62 -10.44
C GLU A 159 -15.56 10.74 -10.58
N VAL A 160 -14.27 10.47 -10.26
CA VAL A 160 -13.26 11.52 -10.09
C VAL A 160 -12.02 11.38 -10.98
N ALA A 161 -12.00 10.45 -11.94
CA ALA A 161 -10.84 10.23 -12.82
C ALA A 161 -10.36 11.51 -13.52
N THR A 162 -11.29 12.35 -14.00
CA THR A 162 -10.96 13.63 -14.65
C THR A 162 -10.30 14.58 -13.66
N ASP A 163 -10.86 14.76 -12.46
CA ASP A 163 -10.29 15.63 -11.43
C ASP A 163 -8.93 15.15 -10.92
N VAL A 164 -8.71 13.82 -10.90
CA VAL A 164 -7.39 13.25 -10.56
C VAL A 164 -6.34 13.72 -11.56
N VAL A 165 -6.64 13.65 -12.85
CA VAL A 165 -5.72 14.09 -13.92
C VAL A 165 -5.54 15.61 -13.92
N ASP A 166 -6.62 16.37 -13.75
CA ASP A 166 -6.59 17.83 -13.89
C ASP A 166 -6.06 18.53 -12.63
N SER A 167 -6.33 17.98 -11.43
CA SER A 167 -6.05 18.64 -10.16
C SER A 167 -4.99 17.94 -9.31
N LEU A 168 -5.02 16.60 -9.21
CA LEU A 168 -4.10 15.88 -8.34
C LEU A 168 -2.75 15.61 -9.01
N PHE A 169 -2.72 15.19 -10.27
CA PHE A 169 -1.46 14.92 -10.99
C PHE A 169 -0.48 16.10 -10.97
N PRO A 170 -0.90 17.35 -11.27
CA PRO A 170 0.02 18.49 -11.20
C PRO A 170 0.63 18.69 -9.81
N ILE A 171 -0.14 18.46 -8.75
CA ILE A 171 0.36 18.55 -7.36
C ILE A 171 1.42 17.47 -7.13
N LEU A 172 1.14 16.21 -7.50
CA LEU A 172 2.07 15.10 -7.32
C LEU A 172 3.36 15.32 -8.11
N LEU A 173 3.25 15.67 -9.40
CA LEU A 173 4.39 15.93 -10.27
C LEU A 173 5.24 17.10 -9.76
N SER A 174 4.64 18.14 -9.17
CA SER A 174 5.39 19.24 -8.56
C SER A 174 6.29 18.82 -7.39
N GLN A 175 5.99 17.69 -6.75
CA GLN A 175 6.79 17.14 -5.65
C GLN A 175 7.86 16.14 -6.13
N ILE A 176 7.79 15.70 -7.39
CA ILE A 176 8.72 14.76 -8.02
C ILE A 176 9.82 15.57 -8.71
N THR A 177 10.79 16.02 -7.92
CA THR A 177 11.94 16.83 -8.37
C THR A 177 13.23 15.99 -8.32
N PRO A 178 13.64 15.30 -9.40
CA PRO A 178 14.74 14.33 -9.38
C PRO A 178 16.10 14.94 -9.02
N GLU A 179 16.31 16.21 -9.33
CA GLU A 179 17.55 16.94 -9.03
C GLU A 179 17.66 17.31 -7.54
N GLU A 180 16.52 17.51 -6.88
CA GLU A 180 16.42 17.91 -5.47
C GLU A 180 15.41 17.00 -4.75
N PRO A 181 15.76 15.72 -4.50
CA PRO A 181 14.85 14.78 -3.85
C PRO A 181 14.52 15.28 -2.45
N ASN A 182 13.25 15.53 -2.22
CA ASN A 182 12.72 15.94 -0.92
C ASN A 182 12.08 14.73 -0.22
N LYS A 183 11.81 14.85 1.08
CA LYS A 183 11.23 13.75 1.88
C LYS A 183 9.83 13.30 1.43
N ARG A 184 9.13 14.11 0.64
CA ARG A 184 7.78 13.84 0.13
C ARG A 184 7.79 13.16 -1.24
N MET A 185 8.94 13.17 -1.94
CA MET A 185 9.07 12.67 -3.31
C MET A 185 8.68 11.19 -3.41
N GLU A 186 9.16 10.35 -2.50
CA GLU A 186 8.80 8.92 -2.46
C GLU A 186 7.28 8.74 -2.35
N SER A 187 6.63 9.39 -1.39
CA SER A 187 5.18 9.30 -1.21
C SER A 187 4.42 9.84 -2.43
N ALA A 188 4.90 10.91 -3.05
CA ALA A 188 4.32 11.45 -4.28
C ALA A 188 4.45 10.49 -5.46
N LEU A 189 5.58 9.77 -5.58
CA LEU A 189 5.77 8.72 -6.59
C LEU A 189 4.78 7.57 -6.38
N TRP A 190 4.63 7.08 -5.14
CA TRP A 190 3.65 6.02 -4.84
C TRP A 190 2.20 6.46 -5.07
N ALA A 191 1.87 7.68 -4.69
CA ALA A 191 0.57 8.28 -4.98
C ALA A 191 0.32 8.39 -6.48
N PHE A 192 1.32 8.83 -7.24
CA PHE A 192 1.23 8.95 -8.69
C PHE A 192 1.05 7.58 -9.36
N MET A 193 1.82 6.58 -8.94
CA MET A 193 1.64 5.19 -9.39
C MET A 193 0.24 4.64 -9.07
N ALA A 194 -0.29 4.89 -7.87
CA ALA A 194 -1.63 4.48 -7.50
C ALA A 194 -2.68 5.11 -8.42
N CYS A 195 -2.58 6.42 -8.67
CA CYS A 195 -3.53 7.07 -9.56
C CYS A 195 -3.35 6.61 -11.02
N LEU A 196 -2.12 6.39 -11.50
CA LEU A 196 -1.89 5.80 -12.82
C LEU A 196 -2.56 4.44 -12.95
N LEU A 197 -2.35 3.56 -11.98
CA LEU A 197 -2.94 2.22 -11.99
C LEU A 197 -4.47 2.31 -12.07
N PHE A 198 -5.12 3.10 -11.22
CA PHE A 198 -6.58 3.15 -11.18
C PHE A 198 -7.20 3.90 -12.37
N VAL A 199 -6.63 5.02 -12.80
CA VAL A 199 -7.15 5.81 -13.95
C VAL A 199 -7.01 5.04 -15.26
N TYR A 200 -5.92 4.32 -15.44
CA TYR A 200 -5.57 3.68 -16.72
C TYR A 200 -5.79 2.16 -16.73
N HIS A 201 -6.26 1.55 -15.64
CA HIS A 201 -6.63 0.14 -15.67
C HIS A 201 -7.79 -0.07 -16.65
N GLY A 202 -7.60 -0.97 -17.63
CA GLY A 202 -8.59 -1.25 -18.67
C GLY A 202 -8.71 -0.19 -19.78
N ALA A 203 -7.83 0.82 -19.81
CA ALA A 203 -7.79 1.83 -20.86
C ALA A 203 -6.83 1.45 -22.01
N GLU A 204 -6.88 2.18 -23.14
CA GLU A 204 -5.96 1.99 -24.29
C GLU A 204 -4.49 2.38 -24.00
N ASN A 205 -4.23 2.94 -22.81
CA ASN A 205 -2.91 3.18 -22.23
C ASN A 205 -1.95 4.00 -23.09
N HIS A 206 -2.51 4.98 -23.83
CA HIS A 206 -1.73 5.99 -24.56
C HIS A 206 -0.82 6.77 -23.60
N GLY A 207 0.44 6.96 -23.98
CA GLY A 207 1.41 7.73 -23.19
C GLY A 207 2.13 6.95 -22.08
N MET A 208 1.77 5.70 -21.79
CA MET A 208 2.46 4.91 -20.76
C MET A 208 3.94 4.68 -21.07
N LEU A 209 4.31 4.47 -22.34
CA LEU A 209 5.71 4.37 -22.75
C LEU A 209 6.49 5.68 -22.49
N GLN A 210 5.82 6.84 -22.62
CA GLN A 210 6.44 8.14 -22.32
C GLN A 210 6.66 8.30 -20.80
N HIS A 211 5.70 7.86 -19.98
CA HIS A 211 5.90 7.81 -18.54
C HIS A 211 7.06 6.88 -18.17
N ALA A 212 7.10 5.66 -18.72
CA ALA A 212 8.20 4.73 -18.50
C ALA A 212 9.57 5.35 -18.83
N ALA A 213 9.70 5.98 -20.00
CA ALA A 213 10.93 6.66 -20.40
C ALA A 213 11.31 7.82 -19.46
N THR A 214 10.32 8.62 -19.04
CA THR A 214 10.53 9.76 -18.14
C THR A 214 11.04 9.29 -16.76
N PHE A 215 10.40 8.28 -16.18
CA PHE A 215 10.79 7.77 -14.86
C PHE A 215 12.06 6.92 -14.90
N ALA A 216 12.39 6.28 -16.02
CA ALA A 216 13.70 5.66 -16.22
C ALA A 216 14.80 6.71 -16.18
N HIS A 217 14.62 7.84 -16.86
CA HIS A 217 15.56 8.96 -16.78
C HIS A 217 15.67 9.54 -15.37
N TYR A 218 14.57 9.64 -14.62
CA TYR A 218 14.61 10.11 -13.23
C TYR A 218 15.38 9.13 -12.33
N ALA A 219 15.20 7.82 -12.53
CA ALA A 219 15.93 6.79 -11.79
C ALA A 219 17.45 6.93 -11.94
N ASP A 220 17.94 7.33 -13.13
CA ASP A 220 19.37 7.53 -13.38
C ASP A 220 19.99 8.70 -12.59
N ILE A 221 19.17 9.67 -12.16
CA ILE A 221 19.65 10.90 -11.49
C ILE A 221 19.45 10.83 -9.97
N ILE A 222 18.44 10.11 -9.50
CA ILE A 222 18.08 10.07 -8.08
C ILE A 222 19.08 9.24 -7.27
N ASN A 223 19.69 9.88 -6.27
CA ASN A 223 20.60 9.20 -5.35
C ASN A 223 19.94 8.73 -4.05
N ASP A 224 18.66 9.00 -3.79
CA ASP A 224 17.96 8.44 -2.63
C ASP A 224 17.49 7.00 -2.91
N ASP A 225 17.71 6.04 -2.00
CA ASP A 225 17.38 4.62 -2.29
C ASP A 225 15.87 4.39 -2.44
N ALA A 226 15.07 5.05 -1.60
CA ALA A 226 13.63 4.85 -1.58
C ALA A 226 12.96 5.50 -2.80
N SER A 227 13.30 6.76 -3.08
CA SER A 227 12.81 7.48 -4.25
C SER A 227 13.28 6.83 -5.56
N HIS A 228 14.54 6.37 -5.63
CA HIS A 228 15.05 5.62 -6.79
C HIS A 228 14.25 4.33 -7.00
N SER A 229 13.99 3.56 -5.95
CA SER A 229 13.18 2.34 -6.03
C SER A 229 11.74 2.62 -6.49
N ALA A 230 11.12 3.71 -6.02
CA ALA A 230 9.78 4.11 -6.43
C ALA A 230 9.72 4.53 -7.91
N CYS A 231 10.75 5.20 -8.44
CA CYS A 231 10.87 5.46 -9.87
C CYS A 231 10.96 4.17 -10.68
N ILE A 232 11.77 3.20 -10.26
CA ILE A 232 11.88 1.89 -10.94
C ILE A 232 10.53 1.15 -10.94
N TYR A 233 9.79 1.17 -9.82
CA TYR A 233 8.43 0.62 -9.78
C TYR A 233 7.46 1.37 -10.71
N THR A 234 7.63 2.68 -10.87
CA THR A 234 6.80 3.47 -11.79
C THR A 234 7.07 3.06 -13.24
N VAL A 235 8.34 2.81 -13.60
CA VAL A 235 8.70 2.25 -14.91
C VAL A 235 8.05 0.89 -15.10
N ALA A 236 8.17 -0.01 -14.12
CA ALA A 236 7.59 -1.35 -14.19
C ALA A 236 6.07 -1.31 -14.40
N LEU A 237 5.36 -0.47 -13.63
CA LEU A 237 3.92 -0.28 -13.79
C LEU A 237 3.56 0.23 -15.19
N ALA A 238 4.24 1.28 -15.65
CA ALA A 238 3.94 1.91 -16.93
C ALA A 238 4.18 0.95 -18.12
N LEU A 239 5.23 0.13 -18.07
CA LEU A 239 5.48 -0.88 -19.10
C LEU A 239 4.43 -2.00 -19.08
N SER A 240 4.02 -2.48 -17.90
CA SER A 240 2.94 -3.47 -17.77
C SER A 240 1.62 -2.93 -18.34
N LEU A 241 1.24 -1.70 -17.99
CA LEU A 241 0.03 -1.07 -18.54
C LEU A 241 0.12 -0.85 -20.06
N ALA A 242 1.29 -0.45 -20.57
CA ALA A 242 1.49 -0.30 -22.01
C ALA A 242 1.29 -1.62 -22.75
N ALA A 243 1.90 -2.71 -22.27
CA ALA A 243 1.79 -4.04 -22.87
C ALA A 243 0.36 -4.58 -22.82
N GLU A 244 -0.34 -4.40 -21.70
CA GLU A 244 -1.77 -4.74 -21.56
C GLU A 244 -2.66 -3.95 -22.53
N GLY A 245 -2.28 -2.70 -22.84
CA GLY A 245 -2.94 -1.90 -23.88
C GLY A 245 -2.53 -2.27 -25.32
N GLY A 246 -1.87 -3.41 -25.52
CA GLY A 246 -1.43 -3.89 -26.84
C GLY A 246 -0.26 -3.08 -27.43
N ARG A 247 0.49 -2.33 -26.62
CA ARG A 247 1.65 -1.57 -27.09
C ARG A 247 2.89 -2.45 -27.07
N GLU A 248 3.64 -2.40 -28.17
CA GLU A 248 4.96 -3.01 -28.24
C GLU A 248 5.91 -2.31 -27.26
N VAL A 249 6.40 -3.06 -26.28
CA VAL A 249 7.40 -2.60 -25.32
C VAL A 249 8.77 -3.02 -25.84
N ASN A 250 9.71 -2.06 -25.92
CA ASN A 250 11.12 -2.37 -26.19
C ASN A 250 11.94 -2.11 -24.93
N GLY A 251 12.29 -3.18 -24.21
CA GLY A 251 13.02 -3.08 -22.95
C GLY A 251 14.55 -3.00 -23.10
N THR A 252 15.09 -2.99 -24.33
CA THR A 252 16.53 -3.16 -24.58
C THR A 252 17.39 -2.12 -23.85
N GLU A 253 16.95 -0.86 -23.83
CA GLU A 253 17.68 0.25 -23.19
C GLU A 253 17.71 0.12 -21.65
N LEU A 254 16.76 -0.62 -21.06
CA LEU A 254 16.64 -0.78 -19.61
C LEU A 254 17.53 -1.90 -19.06
N ILE A 255 17.97 -2.85 -19.90
CA ILE A 255 18.79 -3.99 -19.46
C ILE A 255 20.06 -3.53 -18.73
N GLU A 256 20.73 -2.52 -19.27
CA GLU A 256 21.97 -2.00 -18.69
C GLU A 256 21.71 -1.21 -17.40
N SER A 257 20.67 -0.36 -17.36
CA SER A 257 20.31 0.38 -16.15
C SER A 257 19.89 -0.55 -15.00
N ILE A 258 19.17 -1.64 -15.29
CA ILE A 258 18.83 -2.69 -14.33
C ILE A 258 20.10 -3.36 -13.81
N ARG A 259 21.01 -3.78 -14.71
CA ARG A 259 22.29 -4.41 -14.34
C ARG A 259 23.10 -3.52 -13.40
N LEU A 260 23.27 -2.25 -13.77
CA LEU A 260 24.00 -1.27 -12.97
C LEU A 260 23.35 -1.08 -11.58
N THR A 261 22.03 -1.03 -11.52
CA THR A 261 21.28 -0.89 -10.25
C THR A 261 21.47 -2.09 -9.33
N LEU A 262 21.43 -3.32 -9.87
CA LEU A 262 21.68 -4.55 -9.11
C LEU A 262 23.09 -4.57 -8.49
N GLU A 263 24.06 -3.92 -9.13
CA GLU A 263 25.46 -3.85 -8.70
C GLU A 263 25.75 -2.73 -7.68
N LEU A 264 24.81 -1.79 -7.46
CA LEU A 264 25.01 -0.67 -6.52
C LEU A 264 25.31 -1.15 -5.09
N LYS A 265 26.10 -0.38 -4.33
CA LYS A 265 26.39 -0.73 -2.92
C LYS A 265 25.41 -0.04 -1.98
N GLY A 266 24.82 -0.80 -1.06
CA GLY A 266 23.95 -0.28 0.01
C GLY A 266 22.54 0.15 -0.44
N LYS A 267 22.18 -0.05 -1.71
CA LYS A 267 20.89 0.32 -2.31
C LYS A 267 19.91 -0.85 -2.35
N ASN A 268 19.56 -1.38 -1.18
CA ASN A 268 18.82 -2.64 -1.12
C ASN A 268 17.41 -2.53 -1.72
N GLN A 269 16.74 -1.39 -1.55
CA GLN A 269 15.39 -1.21 -2.10
C GLN A 269 15.45 -1.05 -3.62
N SER A 270 16.38 -0.24 -4.13
CA SER A 270 16.58 -0.07 -5.58
C SER A 270 16.92 -1.40 -6.26
N LYS A 271 17.76 -2.25 -5.64
CA LYS A 271 18.06 -3.59 -6.17
C LYS A 271 16.84 -4.48 -6.28
N LEU A 272 15.98 -4.47 -5.26
CA LEU A 272 14.75 -5.26 -5.28
C LEU A 272 13.81 -4.76 -6.37
N ALA A 273 13.63 -3.45 -6.49
CA ALA A 273 12.83 -2.85 -7.55
C ALA A 273 13.39 -3.18 -8.94
N ALA A 274 14.71 -3.12 -9.13
CA ALA A 274 15.37 -3.47 -10.39
C ALA A 274 15.20 -4.96 -10.75
N ALA A 275 15.26 -5.85 -9.76
CA ALA A 275 14.97 -7.27 -9.97
C ALA A 275 13.50 -7.49 -10.38
N VAL A 276 12.55 -6.80 -9.74
CA VAL A 276 11.13 -6.86 -10.11
C VAL A 276 10.90 -6.31 -11.52
N LEU A 277 11.54 -5.18 -11.88
CA LEU A 277 11.48 -4.63 -13.23
C LEU A 277 12.02 -5.62 -14.28
N ALA A 278 13.09 -6.37 -13.97
CA ALA A 278 13.56 -7.43 -14.86
C ALA A 278 12.51 -8.55 -15.04
N GLY A 279 11.80 -8.90 -13.96
CA GLY A 279 10.68 -9.84 -14.02
C GLY A 279 9.55 -9.33 -14.91
N VAL A 280 9.14 -8.07 -14.74
CA VAL A 280 8.11 -7.44 -15.59
C VAL A 280 8.57 -7.37 -17.06
N LEU A 281 9.81 -6.96 -17.33
CA LEU A 281 10.35 -6.91 -18.69
C LEU A 281 10.31 -8.29 -19.37
N HIS A 282 10.59 -9.35 -18.63
CA HIS A 282 10.53 -10.71 -19.16
C HIS A 282 9.10 -11.16 -19.50
N GLU A 283 8.10 -10.61 -18.81
CA GLU A 283 6.68 -10.87 -19.10
C GLU A 283 6.19 -10.10 -20.33
N VAL A 284 6.63 -8.85 -20.50
CA VAL A 284 6.13 -7.97 -21.57
C VAL A 284 6.95 -8.03 -22.86
N ASP A 285 8.19 -8.51 -22.80
CA ASP A 285 9.11 -8.60 -23.94
C ASP A 285 9.97 -9.88 -23.84
N HIS A 286 9.47 -10.95 -24.46
CA HIS A 286 10.06 -12.29 -24.39
C HIS A 286 11.35 -12.45 -25.22
N ASP A 287 11.62 -11.53 -26.15
CA ASP A 287 12.75 -11.62 -27.08
C ASP A 287 14.05 -11.02 -26.51
N LEU A 288 13.99 -10.39 -25.33
CA LEU A 288 15.15 -9.78 -24.68
C LEU A 288 16.16 -10.80 -24.14
N ASP A 289 17.45 -10.49 -24.30
CA ASP A 289 18.53 -11.24 -23.66
C ASP A 289 18.76 -10.77 -22.22
N PHE A 290 18.30 -11.59 -21.26
CA PHE A 290 18.51 -11.36 -19.83
C PHE A 290 19.86 -11.88 -19.29
N SER A 291 20.81 -12.30 -20.13
CA SER A 291 22.09 -12.89 -19.71
C SER A 291 22.88 -12.01 -18.74
N LEU A 292 22.95 -10.69 -18.99
CA LEU A 292 23.65 -9.72 -18.14
C LEU A 292 22.97 -9.55 -16.77
N ILE A 293 21.64 -9.49 -16.74
CA ILE A 293 20.86 -9.37 -15.51
C ILE A 293 21.02 -10.65 -14.67
N LYS A 294 20.96 -11.82 -15.30
CA LYS A 294 21.21 -13.11 -14.62
C LYS A 294 22.58 -13.15 -13.95
N GLN A 295 23.62 -12.64 -14.61
CA GLN A 295 24.97 -12.54 -14.03
C GLN A 295 24.99 -11.59 -12.83
N ALA A 296 24.33 -10.43 -12.92
CA ALA A 296 24.25 -9.47 -11.81
C ALA A 296 23.42 -9.97 -10.62
N LEU A 297 22.42 -10.84 -10.85
CA LEU A 297 21.62 -11.46 -9.78
C LEU A 297 22.39 -12.53 -9.00
N GLN A 298 23.29 -13.29 -9.63
CA GLN A 298 23.98 -14.43 -9.00
C GLN A 298 24.69 -14.11 -7.67
N PRO A 299 25.44 -13.00 -7.54
CA PRO A 299 26.00 -12.57 -6.26
C PRO A 299 24.92 -12.34 -5.19
N LEU A 300 23.80 -11.71 -5.57
CA LEU A 300 22.70 -11.34 -4.66
C LEU A 300 21.95 -12.58 -4.13
N LEU A 301 21.88 -13.67 -4.90
CA LEU A 301 21.34 -14.95 -4.44
C LEU A 301 22.12 -15.52 -3.25
N ASN A 302 23.40 -15.15 -3.10
CA ASN A 302 24.30 -15.65 -2.08
C ASN A 302 24.53 -14.64 -0.93
N GLU A 303 24.17 -13.37 -1.12
CA GLU A 303 24.15 -12.37 -0.06
C GLU A 303 23.13 -12.78 1.02
N GLY A 304 23.57 -12.89 2.28
CA GLY A 304 22.68 -13.09 3.43
C GLY A 304 22.78 -14.43 4.19
N THR A 305 23.65 -15.36 3.80
CA THR A 305 23.73 -16.68 4.48
C THR A 305 24.33 -16.67 5.89
N ARG A 306 24.98 -15.59 6.34
CA ARG A 306 25.68 -15.59 7.65
C ARG A 306 25.16 -14.58 8.69
N LYS A 307 24.43 -13.53 8.32
CA LYS A 307 23.93 -12.48 9.26
C LYS A 307 22.63 -11.76 8.85
N ALA A 308 21.94 -12.17 7.78
CA ALA A 308 20.75 -11.45 7.34
C ALA A 308 19.55 -11.73 8.27
N GLY A 309 18.95 -10.68 8.84
CA GLY A 309 17.67 -10.78 9.55
C GLY A 309 16.50 -11.15 8.62
N LYS A 310 15.26 -11.12 9.13
CA LYS A 310 14.03 -11.45 8.37
C LYS A 310 13.95 -10.73 7.00
N LYS A 311 14.35 -9.45 6.94
CA LYS A 311 14.37 -8.63 5.72
C LYS A 311 15.31 -9.17 4.63
N GLY A 312 16.52 -9.58 4.99
CA GLY A 312 17.46 -10.12 4.01
C GLY A 312 17.08 -11.52 3.50
N LYS A 313 16.32 -12.29 4.30
CA LYS A 313 15.72 -13.54 3.81
C LYS A 313 14.63 -13.28 2.76
N PHE A 314 13.78 -12.28 2.98
CA PHE A 314 12.78 -11.87 1.99
C PHE A 314 13.44 -11.42 0.69
N ALA A 315 14.42 -10.51 0.77
CA ALA A 315 15.16 -10.02 -0.39
C ALA A 315 15.79 -11.16 -1.21
N LYS A 316 16.46 -12.10 -0.54
CA LYS A 316 17.06 -13.28 -1.18
C LYS A 316 16.02 -14.17 -1.87
N ASN A 317 14.85 -14.37 -1.26
CA ASN A 317 13.79 -15.14 -1.88
C ASN A 317 13.29 -14.43 -3.14
N LEU A 318 13.04 -13.11 -3.07
CA LEU A 318 12.61 -12.34 -4.23
C LEU A 318 13.62 -12.42 -5.39
N PHE A 319 14.91 -12.25 -5.12
CA PHE A 319 15.94 -12.40 -6.15
C PHE A 319 15.98 -13.81 -6.76
N ASN A 320 15.77 -14.84 -5.93
CA ASN A 320 15.70 -16.21 -6.39
C ASN A 320 14.48 -16.47 -7.27
N ASP A 321 13.33 -15.90 -6.89
CA ASP A 321 12.09 -16.04 -7.64
C ASP A 321 12.23 -15.36 -9.01
N VAL A 322 12.73 -14.11 -9.07
CA VAL A 322 13.05 -13.42 -10.34
C VAL A 322 14.01 -14.25 -11.19
N TYR A 323 15.12 -14.70 -10.60
CA TYR A 323 16.12 -15.49 -11.33
C TYR A 323 15.53 -16.78 -11.92
N ASN A 324 14.58 -17.41 -11.22
CA ASN A 324 13.89 -18.58 -11.72
C ASN A 324 12.90 -18.25 -12.84
N SER A 325 12.13 -17.15 -12.71
CA SER A 325 11.24 -16.68 -13.78
C SER A 325 12.02 -16.41 -15.07
N LEU A 326 13.15 -15.70 -14.99
CA LEU A 326 14.02 -15.41 -16.14
C LEU A 326 14.60 -16.67 -16.81
N ASN A 327 14.58 -17.82 -16.15
CA ASN A 327 15.00 -19.10 -16.70
C ASN A 327 13.82 -19.94 -17.22
N ASN A 328 12.67 -19.31 -17.48
CA ASN A 328 11.42 -19.92 -17.93
C ASN A 328 10.90 -21.02 -16.99
N ASN A 329 11.22 -20.93 -15.70
CA ASN A 329 10.59 -21.77 -14.70
C ASN A 329 9.34 -21.04 -14.20
N SER A 330 8.16 -21.68 -14.33
CA SER A 330 6.93 -21.17 -13.72
C SER A 330 7.14 -20.98 -12.22
N THR A 331 7.08 -19.74 -11.76
CA THR A 331 7.21 -19.37 -10.35
C THR A 331 5.94 -18.68 -9.90
N GLU A 332 5.20 -19.35 -9.02
CA GLU A 332 4.18 -18.68 -8.23
C GLU A 332 4.88 -17.77 -7.21
N ILE A 333 4.56 -16.48 -7.21
CA ILE A 333 5.22 -15.48 -6.37
C ILE A 333 4.44 -15.37 -5.07
N GLU A 334 5.01 -15.85 -3.96
CA GLU A 334 4.39 -15.76 -2.64
C GLU A 334 4.63 -14.37 -2.01
N LEU A 335 3.57 -13.56 -1.95
CA LEU A 335 3.55 -12.28 -1.25
C LEU A 335 2.99 -12.41 0.16
N ARG A 336 3.79 -12.07 1.17
CA ARG A 336 3.33 -12.06 2.57
C ARG A 336 2.79 -10.69 2.95
N LEU A 337 1.47 -10.58 3.05
CA LEU A 337 0.82 -9.50 3.78
C LEU A 337 0.84 -9.80 5.29
N LYS A 338 0.69 -8.76 6.12
CA LYS A 338 0.79 -8.85 7.60
C LYS A 338 0.00 -10.02 8.21
N ASN A 339 -1.15 -10.37 7.63
CA ASN A 339 -2.07 -11.38 8.18
C ASN A 339 -2.36 -12.56 7.23
N LYS A 340 -1.92 -12.53 5.96
CA LYS A 340 -2.19 -13.56 4.95
C LYS A 340 -1.07 -13.60 3.90
N THR A 341 -0.86 -14.75 3.29
CA THR A 341 -0.07 -14.86 2.06
C THR A 341 -1.02 -14.71 0.87
N ILE A 342 -0.65 -13.87 -0.09
CA ILE A 342 -1.27 -13.79 -1.41
C ILE A 342 -0.29 -14.45 -2.37
N ASN A 343 -0.78 -15.34 -3.20
CA ASN A 343 0.01 -15.83 -4.32
C ASN A 343 -0.35 -15.00 -5.55
N VAL A 344 0.65 -14.44 -6.22
CA VAL A 344 0.47 -13.75 -7.50
C VAL A 344 1.20 -14.52 -8.59
N SER A 345 0.58 -14.60 -9.76
CA SER A 345 1.09 -15.35 -10.92
C SER A 345 2.10 -14.57 -11.75
N THR A 346 2.09 -13.24 -11.67
CA THR A 346 2.94 -12.35 -12.49
C THR A 346 3.66 -11.29 -11.64
N TRP A 347 4.82 -10.84 -12.12
CA TRP A 347 5.58 -9.70 -11.60
C TRP A 347 4.81 -8.39 -11.76
N SER A 348 4.02 -8.28 -12.82
CA SER A 348 3.13 -7.14 -13.02
C SER A 348 2.06 -7.06 -11.93
N ALA A 349 1.44 -8.20 -11.56
CA ALA A 349 0.53 -8.28 -10.42
C ALA A 349 1.25 -8.01 -9.09
N TYR A 350 2.51 -8.43 -8.93
CA TYR A 350 3.33 -8.10 -7.76
C TYR A 350 3.45 -6.58 -7.57
N VAL A 351 3.76 -5.83 -8.64
CA VAL A 351 3.87 -4.35 -8.59
C VAL A 351 2.53 -3.74 -8.15
N ARG A 352 1.42 -4.21 -8.72
CA ARG A 352 0.07 -3.76 -8.35
C ARG A 352 -0.24 -4.01 -6.88
N VAL A 353 0.13 -5.17 -6.33
CA VAL A 353 -0.05 -5.44 -4.90
C VAL A 353 0.77 -4.46 -4.03
N GLN A 354 2.00 -4.10 -4.41
CA GLN A 354 2.77 -3.08 -3.68
C GLN A 354 2.04 -1.72 -3.66
N ILE A 355 1.47 -1.32 -4.80
CA ILE A 355 0.67 -0.09 -4.92
C ILE A 355 -0.59 -0.17 -4.05
N LEU A 356 -1.32 -1.29 -4.09
CA LEU A 356 -2.51 -1.49 -3.24
C LEU A 356 -2.15 -1.46 -1.74
N GLN A 357 -0.98 -1.96 -1.35
CA GLN A 357 -0.48 -1.87 0.02
C GLN A 357 -0.20 -0.41 0.44
N PHE A 358 0.22 0.45 -0.49
CA PHE A 358 0.35 1.88 -0.22
C PHE A 358 -1.02 2.56 -0.02
N VAL A 359 -2.00 2.24 -0.86
CA VAL A 359 -3.36 2.82 -0.81
C VAL A 359 -4.11 2.34 0.43
N PHE A 360 -4.30 1.03 0.58
CA PHE A 360 -5.18 0.43 1.58
C PHE A 360 -4.48 -0.01 2.86
N THR A 361 -3.15 0.06 2.92
CA THR A 361 -2.33 -0.32 4.09
C THR A 361 -2.74 -1.67 4.69
N ASN A 362 -3.33 -1.66 5.88
CA ASN A 362 -3.72 -2.89 6.59
C ASN A 362 -5.04 -3.48 6.08
N GLU A 363 -5.84 -2.71 5.34
CA GLU A 363 -7.13 -3.13 4.78
C GLU A 363 -6.98 -3.79 3.40
N THR A 364 -5.78 -3.83 2.82
CA THR A 364 -5.51 -4.47 1.51
C THR A 364 -6.12 -5.87 1.38
N ASN A 365 -6.00 -6.69 2.43
CA ASN A 365 -6.60 -8.04 2.44
C ASN A 365 -8.14 -8.01 2.39
N ALA A 366 -8.75 -7.06 3.08
CA ALA A 366 -10.20 -6.92 3.12
C ALA A 366 -10.72 -6.48 1.75
N TRP A 367 -10.04 -5.52 1.12
CA TRP A 367 -10.34 -5.09 -0.25
C TRP A 367 -10.21 -6.22 -1.26
N LEU A 368 -9.09 -6.96 -1.26
CA LEU A 368 -8.93 -8.12 -2.13
C LEU A 368 -10.00 -9.20 -1.92
N SER A 369 -10.48 -9.39 -0.70
CA SER A 369 -11.54 -10.35 -0.43
C SER A 369 -12.93 -9.87 -0.87
N ARG A 370 -13.17 -8.56 -0.99
CA ARG A 370 -14.52 -8.00 -1.17
C ARG A 370 -14.75 -7.34 -2.52
N SER A 371 -13.81 -6.53 -3.00
CA SER A 371 -13.95 -5.84 -4.28
C SER A 371 -13.49 -6.76 -5.40
N ARG A 372 -14.44 -7.03 -6.31
CA ARG A 372 -14.15 -7.72 -7.57
C ARG A 372 -13.24 -6.85 -8.45
N GLU A 373 -13.44 -5.54 -8.52
CA GLU A 373 -12.59 -4.66 -9.33
C GLU A 373 -11.11 -4.75 -8.91
N ILE A 374 -10.85 -4.72 -7.59
CA ILE A 374 -9.47 -4.84 -7.07
C ILE A 374 -8.86 -6.22 -7.38
N ARG A 375 -9.65 -7.29 -7.40
CA ARG A 375 -9.17 -8.62 -7.82
C ARG A 375 -8.92 -8.69 -9.32
N ASP A 376 -9.83 -8.15 -10.11
CA ASP A 376 -9.72 -8.11 -11.56
C ASP A 376 -8.51 -7.27 -12.00
N MET A 377 -8.16 -6.23 -11.22
CA MET A 377 -6.93 -5.47 -11.40
C MET A 377 -5.66 -6.31 -11.24
N LEU A 378 -5.69 -7.44 -10.53
CA LEU A 378 -4.54 -8.35 -10.45
C LEU A 378 -4.50 -9.39 -11.58
N LYS A 379 -5.57 -9.50 -12.38
CA LYS A 379 -5.62 -10.37 -13.56
C LYS A 379 -4.93 -9.68 -14.74
N VAL A 380 -3.61 -9.75 -14.77
CA VAL A 380 -2.80 -9.19 -15.85
C VAL A 380 -2.89 -10.10 -17.08
N ARG A 381 -3.25 -9.52 -18.24
CA ARG A 381 -3.36 -10.23 -19.53
C ARG A 381 -2.46 -9.56 -20.57
N PHE A 382 -1.61 -10.33 -21.26
CA PHE A 382 -0.72 -9.81 -22.29
C PHE A 382 -1.07 -10.40 -23.66
N GLY A 383 -1.37 -9.55 -24.64
CA GLY A 383 -1.60 -9.94 -26.04
C GLY A 383 -3.04 -10.34 -26.38
N ASP A 384 -3.24 -10.68 -27.66
CA ASP A 384 -4.49 -11.21 -28.23
C ASP A 384 -4.68 -12.70 -27.84
N GLU A 385 -4.68 -13.01 -26.54
CA GLU A 385 -5.33 -14.23 -26.10
C GLU A 385 -6.82 -14.03 -26.43
N GLU A 386 -7.20 -14.51 -27.61
CA GLU A 386 -8.58 -14.52 -28.10
C GLU A 386 -9.48 -14.98 -26.95
N GLU A 387 -10.60 -14.26 -26.79
CA GLU A 387 -11.70 -14.55 -25.87
C GLU A 387 -12.34 -15.91 -26.21
N ASP A 388 -11.58 -16.99 -26.08
CA ASP A 388 -12.06 -18.38 -26.21
C ASP A 388 -12.69 -18.87 -24.90
N GLU A 389 -12.81 -18.00 -23.89
CA GLU A 389 -13.79 -18.16 -22.84
C GLU A 389 -15.08 -17.44 -23.26
N GLU A 390 -15.88 -18.12 -24.09
CA GLU A 390 -17.32 -17.89 -24.14
C GLU A 390 -17.80 -17.67 -22.71
N GLU A 391 -18.41 -16.50 -22.46
CA GLU A 391 -19.10 -16.13 -21.23
C GLU A 391 -20.21 -17.15 -20.92
N GLY A 392 -19.81 -18.30 -20.41
CA GLY A 392 -20.64 -19.14 -19.58
C GLY A 392 -20.85 -18.37 -18.29
N TYR A 393 -21.96 -17.65 -18.21
CA TYR A 393 -22.55 -17.18 -16.96
C TYR A 393 -22.73 -18.38 -16.00
N ASN A 394 -21.66 -18.74 -15.28
CA ASN A 394 -21.74 -19.50 -14.05
C ASN A 394 -21.50 -18.50 -12.92
N ASP A 395 -22.61 -18.02 -12.37
CA ASP A 395 -22.74 -17.26 -11.13
C ASP A 395 -22.37 -18.11 -9.88
N GLU A 396 -21.49 -19.10 -10.01
CA GLU A 396 -21.11 -20.04 -8.96
C GLU A 396 -19.58 -20.17 -8.84
N ASP A 397 -19.02 -19.43 -7.88
CA ASP A 397 -17.91 -19.85 -7.01
C ASP A 397 -16.50 -20.14 -7.59
N ASP A 398 -16.03 -19.46 -8.64
CA ASP A 398 -14.59 -19.50 -9.01
C ASP A 398 -13.78 -18.33 -8.41
N ASP A 399 -13.47 -18.48 -7.11
CA ASP A 399 -12.57 -17.65 -6.29
C ASP A 399 -11.06 -17.90 -6.56
N GLU A 400 -10.69 -18.55 -7.66
CA GLU A 400 -9.37 -19.21 -7.81
C GLU A 400 -8.27 -18.37 -8.48
N VAL A 401 -8.39 -17.04 -8.57
CA VAL A 401 -7.30 -16.18 -9.12
C VAL A 401 -6.40 -15.58 -8.03
N VAL A 402 -6.86 -15.61 -6.78
CA VAL A 402 -6.00 -15.45 -5.61
C VAL A 402 -6.13 -16.74 -4.83
N GLY A 403 -5.14 -17.62 -4.92
CA GLY A 403 -5.06 -18.83 -4.10
C GLY A 403 -5.04 -18.46 -2.61
N GLN A 404 -6.19 -18.15 -2.03
CA GLN A 404 -6.37 -17.93 -0.62
C GLN A 404 -6.22 -19.30 0.04
N THR A 405 -4.99 -19.65 0.40
CA THR A 405 -4.75 -20.83 1.23
C THR A 405 -5.30 -20.57 2.64
N PHE A 406 -6.60 -20.75 2.81
CA PHE A 406 -7.23 -20.99 4.10
C PHE A 406 -6.89 -22.39 4.57
N THR A 407 -5.59 -22.69 4.77
CA THR A 407 -5.24 -23.94 5.43
C THR A 407 -5.70 -23.84 6.88
N SER A 408 -6.73 -24.60 7.22
CA SER A 408 -7.17 -24.76 8.60
C SER A 408 -5.98 -25.22 9.46
N SER A 409 -5.99 -24.91 10.76
CA SER A 409 -4.92 -25.33 11.69
C SER A 409 -4.70 -26.86 11.71
N ILE A 410 -5.67 -27.64 11.22
CA ILE A 410 -5.63 -29.08 11.09
C ILE A 410 -4.84 -29.50 9.84
N GLU A 411 -5.09 -28.88 8.68
CA GLU A 411 -4.37 -29.19 7.43
C GLU A 411 -2.88 -28.86 7.51
N ARG A 412 -2.49 -27.76 8.17
CA ARG A 412 -1.06 -27.47 8.40
C ARG A 412 -0.38 -28.57 9.22
N LYS A 413 -1.06 -29.13 10.21
CA LYS A 413 -0.52 -30.23 11.03
C LYS A 413 -0.39 -31.54 10.24
N VAL A 414 -1.27 -31.77 9.26
CA VAL A 414 -1.20 -32.93 8.38
C VAL A 414 -0.04 -32.78 7.38
N LEU A 415 0.06 -31.62 6.73
CA LEU A 415 1.15 -31.31 5.79
C LEU A 415 2.53 -31.33 6.46
N ASP A 416 2.65 -30.79 7.68
CA ASP A 416 3.91 -30.85 8.44
C ASP A 416 4.29 -32.28 8.83
N LYS A 417 3.30 -33.14 9.12
CA LYS A 417 3.54 -34.55 9.44
C LYS A 417 4.00 -35.33 8.21
N GLU A 418 3.37 -35.09 7.06
CA GLU A 418 3.76 -35.70 5.78
C GLU A 418 5.15 -35.24 5.33
N ARG A 419 5.44 -33.94 5.45
CA ARG A 419 6.77 -33.38 5.15
C ARG A 419 7.85 -33.97 6.05
N SER A 420 7.56 -34.15 7.34
CA SER A 420 8.47 -34.78 8.31
C SER A 420 8.73 -36.26 7.99
N ILE A 421 7.73 -37.00 7.52
CA ILE A 421 7.88 -38.39 7.07
C ILE A 421 8.76 -38.47 5.81
N LYS A 422 8.52 -37.60 4.83
CA LYS A 422 9.30 -37.55 3.58
C LYS A 422 10.77 -37.20 3.84
N LEU A 423 11.03 -36.20 4.68
CA LEU A 423 12.40 -35.83 5.09
C LEU A 423 13.11 -36.92 5.90
N LYS A 424 12.39 -37.68 6.73
CA LYS A 424 12.98 -38.82 7.44
C LYS A 424 13.36 -39.96 6.49
N LYS A 425 12.53 -40.22 5.48
CA LYS A 425 12.80 -41.23 4.45
C LYS A 425 14.03 -40.86 3.61
N GLU A 426 14.12 -39.62 3.14
CA GLU A 426 15.29 -39.12 2.40
C GLU A 426 16.58 -39.12 3.23
N ARG A 427 16.49 -38.84 4.54
CA ARG A 427 17.64 -38.92 5.44
C ARG A 427 18.12 -40.36 5.65
N LEU A 428 17.19 -41.32 5.74
CA LEU A 428 17.53 -42.75 5.85
C LEU A 428 18.17 -43.27 4.55
N GLU A 429 17.66 -42.86 3.38
CA GLU A 429 18.24 -43.23 2.09
C GLU A 429 19.64 -42.66 1.87
N LYS A 430 19.96 -41.49 2.46
CA LYS A 430 21.32 -40.91 2.45
C LYS A 430 22.29 -41.55 3.44
N VAL A 431 21.81 -42.29 4.45
CA VAL A 431 22.65 -43.02 5.41
C VAL A 431 22.92 -44.46 4.94
N LEU A 432 22.07 -44.98 4.05
CA LEU A 432 22.21 -46.32 3.45
C LEU A 432 23.02 -46.33 2.14
N LYS A 433 23.39 -45.16 1.61
CA LYS A 433 24.42 -44.99 0.58
C LYS A 433 25.71 -44.55 1.25
#